data_AF-A0A7K9JCP8-F1
#
_entry.id   AF-A0A7K9JCP8-F1
#
_cell.length_a   1.000
_cell.length_b   1.000
_cell.length_c   1.000
_cell.angle_alpha   90.00
_cell.angle_beta   90.00
_cell.angle_gamma   90.00
#
_symmetry.space_group_name_H-M   'P 1'
#
loop_
_entity.id
_entity.type
_entity.pdbx_description
1 polymer ?
#
loop_
_entity_poly.entity_id
_entity_poly.type
_entity_poly.pdbx_seq_one_letter_code
_entity_poly.pdbx_strand_id
1 'polypeptide(L)'
;MATAPKEAENAIGLEEIHAERKEPPKGQKTFTVEEAVETIGFGRFHIMLFLIMGSTGVAEAMEIMLIAVVSPLIRCEWQLQDWQVALVTTMVFFGYMVFSIVLGLLADRYGRWKILLLSFLWAAYFSLLTSFAPSYIWFVFLRAMVGGGVSGHAQGLIIKTEFLPIKYRGYMLPLSQVFWLAGSLLIIGLASVVNPTIGWRWLIRIASIPGILLILVFKFIPESARYNMSRGNTAAALATLQKIARMNGVPMPEGQLQEPAKERRGRFKDLIHPKYLRTTLQIWIIWLGIAFAYYGVILASAELLERDLVCGSAAPPLQDSGDDSEESHSPCHCHFFGPAAYQTMIISTVGEIALNPVNILSINLLGRRLSLCITMGCTALFFLLLNICTSSAGMVGFLFMLRALVSANFNTIYIYTAEVYPTTMRALGMGTSGSLCRVGAMVAPFISQVLMSASFIGALCLFSSVCIVCAISAVTLPIETKGRALQ
;
A
#
# COMPACT_ATOMS: atom_id res chain seq x y z
N MET A 1 -27.52 -27.01 -65.37
CA MET A 1 -27.10 -28.37 -64.96
C MET A 1 -25.65 -28.29 -64.49
N ALA A 2 -25.44 -28.06 -63.20
CA ALA A 2 -24.21 -28.33 -62.43
C ALA A 2 -24.44 -27.85 -60.99
N THR A 3 -24.14 -28.73 -60.06
CA THR A 3 -24.53 -28.82 -58.64
C THR A 3 -23.76 -27.90 -57.70
N ALA A 4 -24.45 -27.42 -56.66
CA ALA A 4 -23.86 -26.89 -55.44
C ALA A 4 -23.40 -28.02 -54.50
N PRO A 5 -22.43 -27.76 -53.60
CA PRO A 5 -22.36 -28.42 -52.31
C PRO A 5 -22.77 -27.45 -51.18
N LYS A 6 -23.66 -27.93 -50.31
CA LYS A 6 -23.96 -27.34 -49.01
C LYS A 6 -22.83 -27.70 -48.04
N GLU A 7 -22.18 -26.70 -47.45
CA GLU A 7 -21.35 -26.90 -46.26
C GLU A 7 -22.26 -27.16 -45.05
N ALA A 8 -22.12 -28.35 -44.50
CA ALA A 8 -22.62 -28.72 -43.19
C ALA A 8 -21.39 -28.88 -42.29
N GLU A 9 -21.17 -27.95 -41.37
CA GLU A 9 -20.36 -28.16 -40.17
C GLU A 9 -20.51 -26.94 -39.23
N ASN A 10 -20.45 -27.19 -37.92
CA ASN A 10 -20.60 -26.25 -36.79
C ASN A 10 -22.01 -26.09 -36.19
N ALA A 11 -22.73 -27.21 -36.06
CA ALA A 11 -23.85 -27.35 -35.12
C ALA A 11 -23.49 -28.22 -33.89
N ILE A 12 -22.21 -28.34 -33.55
CA ILE A 12 -21.72 -29.05 -32.36
C ILE A 12 -21.01 -28.02 -31.49
N GLY A 13 -21.65 -27.61 -30.40
CA GLY A 13 -21.06 -26.65 -29.45
C GLY A 13 -22.04 -25.83 -28.62
N LEU A 14 -23.36 -26.01 -28.77
CA LEU A 14 -24.37 -25.26 -28.02
C LEU A 14 -25.21 -26.09 -27.03
N GLU A 15 -24.99 -27.40 -26.92
CA GLU A 15 -25.77 -28.27 -26.01
C GLU A 15 -25.01 -28.79 -24.78
N GLU A 16 -23.68 -28.66 -24.68
CA GLU A 16 -22.91 -29.24 -23.55
C GLU A 16 -22.57 -28.27 -22.39
N ILE A 17 -23.09 -27.04 -22.37
CA ILE A 17 -22.92 -26.12 -21.21
C ILE A 17 -24.18 -26.05 -20.31
N HIS A 18 -25.23 -26.83 -20.61
CA HIS A 18 -26.26 -27.15 -19.64
C HIS A 18 -25.86 -28.37 -18.81
N ALA A 19 -24.73 -28.27 -18.08
CA ALA A 19 -24.58 -29.06 -16.88
C ALA A 19 -25.71 -28.63 -15.92
N GLU A 20 -26.67 -29.52 -15.73
CA GLU A 20 -27.86 -29.36 -14.89
C GLU A 20 -27.56 -28.58 -13.60
N ARG A 21 -27.83 -27.28 -13.59
CA ARG A 21 -28.05 -26.57 -12.34
C ARG A 21 -29.41 -27.04 -11.86
N LYS A 22 -29.43 -28.04 -10.97
CA LYS A 22 -30.65 -28.40 -10.23
C LYS A 22 -31.19 -27.12 -9.60
N GLU A 23 -32.24 -26.56 -10.18
CA GLU A 23 -33.05 -25.60 -9.46
C GLU A 23 -33.52 -26.29 -8.18
N PRO A 24 -33.35 -25.66 -7.01
CA PRO A 24 -33.78 -26.27 -5.77
C PRO A 24 -35.27 -26.61 -5.86
N PRO A 25 -35.72 -27.72 -5.26
CA PRO A 25 -37.14 -28.03 -5.20
C PRO A 25 -37.92 -26.82 -4.67
N LYS A 26 -38.98 -26.42 -5.41
CA LYS A 26 -39.83 -25.26 -5.08
C LYS A 26 -40.21 -25.29 -3.60
N GLY A 27 -39.72 -24.32 -2.83
CA GLY A 27 -40.04 -24.16 -1.40
C GLY A 27 -38.84 -24.19 -0.43
N GLN A 28 -37.62 -24.51 -0.90
CA GLN A 28 -36.44 -24.51 -0.02
C GLN A 28 -35.84 -23.10 0.07
N LYS A 29 -35.79 -22.51 1.27
CA LYS A 29 -35.10 -21.22 1.51
C LYS A 29 -33.61 -21.39 1.12
N THR A 30 -33.07 -20.45 0.34
CA THR A 30 -31.65 -20.40 -0.02
C THR A 30 -31.06 -19.10 0.49
N PHE A 31 -29.80 -19.12 0.89
CA PHE A 31 -29.08 -17.90 1.26
C PHE A 31 -27.68 -17.87 0.63
N THR A 32 -27.16 -16.67 0.42
CA THR A 32 -25.80 -16.44 -0.09
C THR A 32 -24.78 -16.27 1.03
N VAL A 33 -23.48 -16.35 0.70
CA VAL A 33 -22.41 -16.05 1.68
C VAL A 33 -22.54 -14.62 2.21
N GLU A 34 -22.95 -13.67 1.36
CA GLU A 34 -23.16 -12.28 1.77
C GLU A 34 -24.31 -12.14 2.76
N GLU A 35 -25.47 -12.72 2.46
CA GLU A 35 -26.62 -12.72 3.37
C GLU A 35 -26.28 -13.40 4.70
N ALA A 36 -25.48 -14.47 4.68
CA ALA A 36 -25.02 -15.11 5.90
C ALA A 36 -24.14 -14.18 6.75
N VAL A 37 -23.17 -13.51 6.13
CA VAL A 37 -22.28 -12.56 6.84
C VAL A 37 -23.07 -11.36 7.38
N GLU A 38 -24.04 -10.84 6.63
CA GLU A 38 -24.92 -9.76 7.11
C GLU A 38 -25.79 -10.20 8.29
N THR A 39 -26.38 -11.41 8.21
CA THR A 39 -27.26 -11.95 9.26
C THR A 39 -26.50 -12.26 10.54
N ILE A 40 -25.29 -12.83 10.42
CA ILE A 40 -24.40 -13.11 11.57
C ILE A 40 -23.95 -11.79 12.23
N GLY A 41 -23.82 -10.72 11.45
CA GLY A 41 -23.50 -9.38 11.94
C GLY A 41 -22.08 -9.24 12.50
N PHE A 42 -21.78 -8.04 13.01
CA PHE A 42 -20.49 -7.73 13.62
C PHE A 42 -20.43 -8.28 15.06
N GLY A 43 -19.31 -8.87 15.45
CA GLY A 43 -19.16 -9.53 16.75
C GLY A 43 -17.71 -9.82 17.12
N ARG A 44 -17.49 -10.70 18.11
CA ARG A 44 -16.15 -11.01 18.65
C ARG A 44 -15.17 -11.51 17.60
N PHE A 45 -15.64 -12.34 16.67
CA PHE A 45 -14.78 -12.82 15.57
C PHE A 45 -14.27 -11.66 14.71
N HIS A 46 -15.12 -10.68 14.42
CA HIS A 46 -14.75 -9.55 13.57
C HIS A 46 -13.75 -8.61 14.26
N ILE A 47 -13.86 -8.40 15.57
CA ILE A 47 -12.87 -7.65 16.35
C ILE A 47 -11.52 -8.39 16.35
N MET A 48 -11.53 -9.70 16.61
CA MET A 48 -10.32 -10.52 16.56
C MET A 48 -9.68 -10.47 15.17
N LEU A 49 -10.46 -10.66 14.12
CA LEU A 49 -9.99 -10.57 12.73
C LEU A 49 -9.42 -9.19 12.41
N PHE A 50 -10.10 -8.12 12.85
CA PHE A 50 -9.66 -6.74 12.66
C PHE A 50 -8.31 -6.48 13.33
N LEU A 51 -8.09 -6.99 14.55
CA LEU A 51 -6.82 -6.85 15.26
C LEU A 51 -5.71 -7.65 14.57
N ILE A 52 -5.93 -8.94 14.28
CA ILE A 52 -4.89 -9.79 13.68
C ILE A 52 -4.52 -9.32 12.26
N MET A 53 -5.51 -9.04 11.41
CA MET A 53 -5.28 -8.50 10.06
C MET A 53 -4.91 -7.02 10.07
N GLY A 54 -5.15 -6.31 11.17
CA GLY A 54 -4.60 -4.98 11.39
C GLY A 54 -3.10 -5.04 11.65
N SER A 55 -2.67 -5.96 12.51
CA SER A 55 -1.25 -6.19 12.82
C SER A 55 -0.42 -6.59 11.60
N THR A 56 -1.01 -7.22 10.57
CA THR A 56 -0.30 -7.44 9.30
C THR A 56 0.10 -6.14 8.61
N GLY A 57 -0.73 -5.10 8.73
CA GLY A 57 -0.42 -3.75 8.25
C GLY A 57 0.69 -3.08 9.05
N VAL A 58 0.82 -3.37 10.35
CA VAL A 58 1.97 -2.93 11.17
C VAL A 58 3.27 -3.52 10.60
N ALA A 59 3.29 -4.84 10.37
CA ALA A 59 4.47 -5.52 9.82
C ALA A 59 4.81 -5.05 8.40
N GLU A 60 3.81 -4.83 7.54
CA GLU A 60 4.02 -4.26 6.20
C GLU A 60 4.65 -2.86 6.27
N ALA A 61 4.10 -1.97 7.11
CA ALA A 61 4.61 -0.62 7.28
C ALA A 61 6.04 -0.62 7.82
N MET A 62 6.35 -1.47 8.81
CA MET A 62 7.71 -1.60 9.33
C MET A 62 8.72 -1.96 8.25
N GLU A 63 8.42 -2.96 7.40
CA GLU A 63 9.35 -3.41 6.36
C GLU A 63 9.57 -2.35 5.26
N ILE A 64 8.52 -1.66 4.86
CA ILE A 64 8.60 -0.60 3.84
C ILE A 64 9.33 0.63 4.37
N MET A 65 9.03 1.05 5.62
CA MET A 65 9.63 2.25 6.22
C MET A 65 11.03 2.03 6.78
N LEU A 66 11.45 0.78 7.00
CA LEU A 66 12.78 0.42 7.47
C LEU A 66 13.90 1.03 6.60
N ILE A 67 13.72 1.16 5.28
CA ILE A 67 14.76 1.71 4.41
C ILE A 67 15.04 3.18 4.72
N ALA A 68 14.02 3.98 5.06
CA ALA A 68 14.20 5.40 5.35
C ALA A 68 15.12 5.64 6.55
N VAL A 69 15.11 4.74 7.55
CA VAL A 69 15.96 4.84 8.75
C VAL A 69 17.30 4.10 8.61
N VAL A 70 17.42 3.17 7.67
CA VAL A 70 18.64 2.39 7.41
C VAL A 70 19.52 3.01 6.32
N SER A 71 18.96 3.80 5.41
CA SER A 71 19.66 4.38 4.25
C SER A 71 20.96 5.12 4.58
N PRO A 72 21.01 6.02 5.59
CA PRO A 72 22.26 6.71 5.94
C PRO A 72 23.35 5.75 6.46
N LEU A 73 22.94 4.69 7.17
CA LEU A 73 23.83 3.74 7.81
C LEU A 73 24.52 2.84 6.77
N ILE A 74 23.79 2.38 5.77
CA ILE A 74 24.36 1.58 4.67
C ILE A 74 25.20 2.44 3.72
N ARG A 75 24.87 3.73 3.57
CA ARG A 75 25.69 4.70 2.83
C ARG A 75 27.08 4.80 3.45
N CYS A 76 27.15 4.96 4.77
CA CYS A 76 28.40 5.01 5.52
C CYS A 76 29.19 3.69 5.51
N GLU A 77 28.53 2.56 5.76
CA GLU A 77 29.18 1.24 5.85
C GLU A 77 29.87 0.84 4.54
N TRP A 78 29.20 1.05 3.41
CA TRP A 78 29.68 0.59 2.09
C TRP A 78 30.13 1.73 1.17
N GLN A 79 30.24 2.96 1.69
CA GLN A 79 30.66 4.16 0.95
C GLN A 79 29.91 4.29 -0.39
N LEU A 80 28.58 4.27 -0.30
CA LEU A 80 27.71 4.20 -1.46
C LEU A 80 27.44 5.58 -2.07
N GLN A 81 27.34 5.60 -3.39
CA GLN A 81 26.83 6.75 -4.14
C GLN A 81 25.30 6.89 -3.98
N ASP A 82 24.77 8.09 -4.17
CA ASP A 82 23.34 8.37 -3.96
C ASP A 82 22.41 7.48 -4.80
N TRP A 83 22.78 7.16 -6.04
CA TRP A 83 21.98 6.28 -6.90
C TRP A 83 21.98 4.83 -6.41
N GLN A 84 23.03 4.39 -5.72
CA GLN A 84 23.10 3.06 -5.12
C GLN A 84 22.15 2.95 -3.92
N VAL A 85 22.04 4.02 -3.12
CA VAL A 85 21.07 4.08 -2.02
C VAL A 85 19.63 4.10 -2.58
N ALA A 86 19.38 4.92 -3.61
CA ALA A 86 18.09 4.96 -4.31
C ALA A 86 17.69 3.60 -4.89
N LEU A 87 18.65 2.89 -5.49
CA LEU A 87 18.42 1.58 -6.10
C LEU A 87 17.89 0.55 -5.11
N VAL A 88 18.34 0.56 -3.85
CA VAL A 88 17.84 -0.35 -2.80
C VAL A 88 16.33 -0.20 -2.65
N THR A 89 15.86 1.03 -2.47
CA THR A 89 14.44 1.32 -2.26
C THR A 89 13.62 0.99 -3.49
N THR A 90 14.12 1.37 -4.68
CA THR A 90 13.47 1.05 -5.95
C THR A 90 13.34 -0.46 -6.17
N MET A 91 14.37 -1.25 -5.82
CA MET A 91 14.35 -2.70 -5.98
C MET A 91 13.36 -3.39 -5.04
N VAL A 92 13.09 -2.84 -3.86
CA VAL A 92 12.00 -3.35 -2.98
C VAL A 92 10.65 -3.16 -3.63
N PHE A 93 10.36 -1.98 -4.18
CA PHE A 93 9.10 -1.73 -4.89
C PHE A 93 9.00 -2.54 -6.19
N PHE A 94 10.11 -2.75 -6.90
CA PHE A 94 10.17 -3.61 -8.07
C PHE A 94 9.81 -5.06 -7.72
N GLY A 95 10.43 -5.61 -6.67
CA GLY A 95 10.08 -6.91 -6.12
C GLY A 95 8.60 -6.97 -5.72
N TYR A 96 8.09 -5.95 -5.04
CA TYR A 96 6.67 -5.86 -4.70
C TYR A 96 5.78 -5.96 -5.94
N MET A 97 6.07 -5.19 -6.99
CA MET A 97 5.26 -5.15 -8.22
C MET A 97 5.23 -6.51 -8.92
N VAL A 98 6.39 -7.12 -9.18
CA VAL A 98 6.50 -8.41 -9.89
C VAL A 98 5.78 -9.52 -9.12
N PHE A 99 6.05 -9.63 -7.82
CA PHE A 99 5.46 -10.69 -7.01
C PHE A 99 3.99 -10.43 -6.68
N SER A 100 3.50 -9.19 -6.67
CA SER A 100 2.07 -8.90 -6.42
C SER A 100 1.16 -9.56 -7.47
N ILE A 101 1.60 -9.61 -8.73
CA ILE A 101 0.86 -10.25 -9.82
C ILE A 101 0.88 -11.76 -9.60
N VAL A 102 2.06 -12.33 -9.33
CA VAL A 102 2.25 -13.77 -9.15
C VAL A 102 1.48 -14.27 -7.92
N LEU A 103 1.72 -13.68 -6.75
CA LEU A 103 1.04 -14.03 -5.50
C LEU A 103 -0.46 -13.75 -5.56
N GLY A 104 -0.91 -12.72 -6.29
CA GLY A 104 -2.34 -12.49 -6.55
C GLY A 104 -2.99 -13.64 -7.31
N LEU A 105 -2.37 -14.11 -8.40
CA LEU A 105 -2.86 -15.25 -9.19
C LEU A 105 -2.82 -16.56 -8.38
N LEU A 106 -1.75 -16.77 -7.60
CA LEU A 106 -1.63 -17.90 -6.69
C LEU A 106 -2.71 -17.86 -5.59
N ALA A 107 -3.06 -16.68 -5.06
CA ALA A 107 -4.06 -16.52 -4.01
C ALA A 107 -5.45 -16.89 -4.49
N ASP A 108 -5.81 -16.48 -5.70
CA ASP A 108 -7.08 -16.87 -6.33
C ASP A 108 -7.13 -18.37 -6.66
N ARG A 109 -5.99 -19.03 -6.91
CA ARG A 109 -5.94 -20.48 -7.20
C ARG A 109 -5.93 -21.35 -5.93
N TYR A 110 -5.04 -21.07 -4.98
CA TYR A 110 -4.74 -21.96 -3.84
C TYR A 110 -5.39 -21.55 -2.52
N GLY A 111 -5.96 -20.35 -2.45
CA GLY A 111 -6.60 -19.79 -1.26
C GLY A 111 -5.84 -18.58 -0.74
N ARG A 112 -6.58 -17.56 -0.28
CA ARG A 112 -6.01 -16.28 0.12
C ARG A 112 -5.27 -16.38 1.43
N TRP A 113 -5.79 -17.15 2.39
CA TRP A 113 -5.14 -17.35 3.68
C TRP A 113 -3.80 -18.08 3.53
N LYS A 114 -3.73 -19.12 2.69
CA LYS A 114 -2.48 -19.87 2.47
C LYS A 114 -1.38 -19.02 1.84
N ILE A 115 -1.75 -18.20 0.86
CA ILE A 115 -0.78 -17.30 0.22
C ILE A 115 -0.37 -16.16 1.14
N LEU A 116 -1.27 -15.66 1.99
CA LEU A 116 -0.92 -14.72 3.05
C LEU A 116 0.09 -15.34 4.04
N LEU A 117 -0.12 -16.59 4.48
CA LEU A 117 0.81 -17.28 5.35
C LEU A 117 2.19 -17.48 4.69
N LEU A 118 2.19 -17.93 3.43
CA LEU A 118 3.42 -18.11 2.65
C LEU A 118 4.19 -16.79 2.48
N SER A 119 3.47 -15.68 2.23
CA SER A 119 4.09 -14.38 2.01
C SER A 119 4.74 -13.82 3.27
N PHE A 120 4.13 -14.02 4.44
CA PHE A 120 4.72 -13.69 5.74
C PHE A 120 5.95 -14.54 6.06
N LEU A 121 5.90 -15.85 5.82
CA LEU A 121 7.06 -16.73 5.98
C LEU A 121 8.22 -16.31 5.07
N TRP A 122 7.91 -15.99 3.82
CA TRP A 122 8.87 -15.49 2.83
C TRP A 122 9.48 -14.16 3.27
N ALA A 123 8.66 -13.17 3.62
CA ALA A 123 9.11 -11.86 4.06
C ALA A 123 10.00 -11.95 5.31
N ALA A 124 9.59 -12.72 6.33
CA ALA A 124 10.37 -12.91 7.55
C ALA A 124 11.71 -13.59 7.29
N TYR A 125 11.74 -14.62 6.43
CA TYR A 125 12.98 -15.32 6.07
C TYR A 125 13.97 -14.38 5.38
N PHE A 126 13.55 -13.68 4.33
CA PHE A 126 14.43 -12.78 3.59
C PHE A 126 14.79 -11.51 4.36
N SER A 127 13.91 -11.01 5.23
CA SER A 127 14.22 -9.87 6.11
C SER A 127 15.30 -10.24 7.12
N LEU A 128 15.18 -11.39 7.78
CA LEU A 128 16.21 -11.89 8.69
C LEU A 128 17.54 -12.14 7.95
N LEU A 129 17.48 -12.74 6.75
CA LEU A 129 18.67 -12.99 5.93
C LEU A 129 19.36 -11.69 5.50
N THR A 130 18.59 -10.61 5.27
CA THR A 130 19.13 -9.27 4.95
C THR A 130 20.06 -8.75 6.05
N SER A 131 19.80 -9.09 7.33
CA SER A 131 20.69 -8.69 8.44
C SER A 131 22.09 -9.30 8.40
N PHE A 132 22.27 -10.38 7.62
CA PHE A 132 23.54 -11.07 7.41
C PHE A 132 24.18 -10.74 6.06
N ALA A 133 23.65 -9.77 5.31
CA ALA A 133 24.17 -9.42 4.00
C ALA A 133 25.66 -9.01 4.08
N PRO A 134 26.56 -9.74 3.39
CA PRO A 134 28.00 -9.46 3.45
C PRO A 134 28.42 -8.34 2.49
N SER A 135 27.58 -8.00 1.52
CA SER A 135 27.86 -7.00 0.49
C SER A 135 26.60 -6.27 0.08
N TYR A 136 26.78 -5.09 -0.52
CA TYR A 136 25.71 -4.27 -1.08
C TYR A 136 24.82 -5.02 -2.09
N ILE A 137 25.41 -5.79 -3.01
CA ILE A 137 24.64 -6.51 -4.06
C ILE A 137 23.71 -7.56 -3.41
N TRP A 138 24.24 -8.32 -2.44
CA TRP A 138 23.43 -9.26 -1.65
C TRP A 138 22.32 -8.53 -0.89
N PHE A 139 22.61 -7.37 -0.30
CA PHE A 139 21.62 -6.58 0.40
C PHE A 139 20.48 -6.12 -0.53
N VAL A 140 20.78 -5.59 -1.72
CA VAL A 140 19.79 -5.18 -2.73
C VAL A 140 18.92 -6.36 -3.15
N PHE A 141 19.54 -7.51 -3.46
CA PHE A 141 18.83 -8.72 -3.87
C PHE A 141 17.87 -9.21 -2.77
N LEU A 142 18.36 -9.33 -1.53
CA LEU A 142 17.54 -9.78 -0.40
C LEU A 142 16.40 -8.80 -0.12
N ARG A 143 16.65 -7.49 -0.24
CA ARG A 143 15.62 -6.46 -0.11
C ARG A 143 14.56 -6.52 -1.20
N ALA A 144 14.94 -6.81 -2.45
CA ALA A 144 13.96 -7.07 -3.51
C ALA A 144 13.07 -8.28 -3.18
N MET A 145 13.65 -9.35 -2.62
CA MET A 145 12.89 -10.53 -2.18
C MET A 145 11.96 -10.25 -0.99
N VAL A 146 12.37 -9.39 -0.05
CA VAL A 146 11.48 -8.88 1.01
C VAL A 146 10.29 -8.16 0.41
N GLY A 147 10.52 -7.24 -0.54
CA GLY A 147 9.44 -6.56 -1.27
C GLY A 147 8.46 -7.55 -1.91
N GLY A 148 8.98 -8.65 -2.46
CA GLY A 148 8.17 -9.74 -2.98
C GLY A 148 7.27 -10.41 -1.93
N GLY A 149 7.80 -10.71 -0.75
CA GLY A 149 7.01 -11.24 0.37
C GLY A 149 5.94 -10.26 0.87
N VAL A 150 6.32 -8.99 1.05
CA VAL A 150 5.40 -7.93 1.51
C VAL A 150 4.24 -7.75 0.53
N SER A 151 4.42 -7.98 -0.77
CA SER A 151 3.33 -7.89 -1.76
C SER A 151 2.14 -8.81 -1.47
N GLY A 152 2.38 -9.95 -0.82
CA GLY A 152 1.31 -10.87 -0.43
C GLY A 152 0.49 -10.41 0.77
N HIS A 153 0.94 -9.38 1.51
CA HIS A 153 0.21 -8.83 2.66
C HIS A 153 -1.10 -8.15 2.25
N ALA A 154 -1.18 -7.66 1.00
CA ALA A 154 -2.40 -7.12 0.42
C ALA A 154 -3.58 -8.12 0.45
N GLN A 155 -3.32 -9.43 0.47
CA GLN A 155 -4.36 -10.45 0.62
C GLN A 155 -5.06 -10.38 1.99
N GLY A 156 -4.39 -9.90 3.03
CA GLY A 156 -4.98 -9.71 4.37
C GLY A 156 -6.09 -8.65 4.36
N LEU A 157 -5.90 -7.54 3.62
CA LEU A 157 -6.94 -6.54 3.43
C LEU A 157 -8.16 -7.13 2.73
N ILE A 158 -7.93 -7.97 1.71
CA ILE A 158 -9.01 -8.62 0.97
C ILE A 158 -9.78 -9.58 1.87
N ILE A 159 -9.10 -10.45 2.62
CA ILE A 159 -9.72 -11.36 3.59
C ILE A 159 -10.58 -10.58 4.60
N LYS A 160 -10.07 -9.47 5.12
CA LYS A 160 -10.82 -8.58 6.01
C LYS A 160 -12.11 -8.09 5.35
N THR A 161 -12.07 -7.64 4.09
CA THR A 161 -13.29 -7.20 3.38
C THR A 161 -14.31 -8.31 3.14
N GLU A 162 -13.87 -9.56 2.97
CA GLU A 162 -14.77 -10.68 2.70
C GLU A 162 -15.56 -11.14 3.92
N PHE A 163 -14.96 -11.06 5.10
CA PHE A 163 -15.61 -11.41 6.36
C PHE A 163 -16.43 -10.27 6.97
N LEU A 164 -16.13 -9.00 6.64
CA LEU A 164 -16.86 -7.87 7.22
C LEU A 164 -18.24 -7.66 6.57
N PRO A 165 -19.30 -7.40 7.36
CA PRO A 165 -20.58 -6.92 6.83
C PRO A 165 -20.45 -5.53 6.17
N ILE A 166 -21.19 -5.30 5.10
CA ILE A 166 -21.18 -4.10 4.24
C ILE A 166 -21.35 -2.82 5.07
N LYS A 167 -22.27 -2.84 6.05
CA LYS A 167 -22.54 -1.70 6.95
C LYS A 167 -21.28 -1.20 7.70
N TYR A 168 -20.37 -2.10 8.05
CA TYR A 168 -19.18 -1.76 8.85
C TYR A 168 -17.91 -1.57 8.01
N ARG A 169 -17.90 -1.98 6.73
CA ARG A 169 -16.73 -1.85 5.84
C ARG A 169 -16.28 -0.40 5.70
N GLY A 170 -17.22 0.54 5.58
CA GLY A 170 -16.94 1.97 5.40
C GLY A 170 -16.17 2.62 6.56
N TYR A 171 -16.31 2.09 7.78
CA TYR A 171 -15.59 2.60 8.97
C TYR A 171 -14.31 1.80 9.25
N MET A 172 -14.38 0.47 9.11
CA MET A 172 -13.29 -0.43 9.47
C MET A 172 -12.11 -0.39 8.48
N LEU A 173 -12.33 -0.07 7.21
CA LEU A 173 -11.24 0.02 6.24
C LEU A 173 -10.37 1.26 6.49
N PRO A 174 -10.90 2.49 6.61
CA PRO A 174 -10.11 3.66 7.00
C PRO A 174 -9.45 3.50 8.37
N LEU A 175 -10.11 2.87 9.34
CA LEU A 175 -9.53 2.61 10.67
C LEU A 175 -8.27 1.72 10.58
N SER A 176 -8.10 0.93 9.51
CA SER A 176 -6.87 0.14 9.31
C SER A 176 -5.62 1.00 9.17
N GLN A 177 -5.76 2.26 8.75
CA GLN A 177 -4.62 3.18 8.61
C GLN A 177 -3.92 3.45 9.95
N VAL A 178 -4.63 3.28 11.08
CA VAL A 178 -4.03 3.35 12.42
C VAL A 178 -2.91 2.31 12.59
N PHE A 179 -3.07 1.12 12.03
CA PHE A 179 -2.03 0.09 12.08
C PHE A 179 -0.83 0.41 11.21
N TRP A 180 -1.04 1.04 10.04
CA TRP A 180 0.06 1.52 9.21
C TRP A 180 0.88 2.58 9.93
N LEU A 181 0.22 3.56 10.56
CA LEU A 181 0.89 4.55 11.41
C LEU A 181 1.65 3.88 12.55
N ALA A 182 1.01 2.94 13.25
CA ALA A 182 1.63 2.24 14.37
C ALA A 182 2.92 1.52 13.95
N GLY A 183 2.94 0.86 12.79
CA GLY A 183 4.14 0.24 12.24
C GLY A 183 5.23 1.25 11.87
N SER A 184 4.85 2.37 11.25
CA SER A 184 5.78 3.45 10.89
C SER A 184 6.43 4.09 12.11
N LEU A 185 5.64 4.38 13.16
CA LEU A 185 6.15 4.92 14.42
C LEU A 185 6.99 3.90 15.19
N LEU A 186 6.58 2.63 15.18
CA LEU A 186 7.32 1.55 15.83
C LEU A 186 8.71 1.39 15.22
N ILE A 187 8.86 1.39 13.89
CA ILE A 187 10.18 1.24 13.29
C ILE A 187 11.08 2.45 13.51
N ILE A 188 10.54 3.68 13.45
CA ILE A 188 11.32 4.90 13.75
C ILE A 188 11.74 4.93 15.22
N GLY A 189 10.84 4.54 16.14
CA GLY A 189 11.12 4.45 17.57
C GLY A 189 12.12 3.36 17.92
N LEU A 190 12.07 2.19 17.26
CA LEU A 190 13.10 1.16 17.41
C LEU A 190 14.44 1.65 16.84
N ALA A 191 14.43 2.32 15.69
CA ALA A 191 15.63 2.86 15.06
C ALA A 191 16.35 3.89 15.94
N SER A 192 15.61 4.76 16.64
CA SER A 192 16.21 5.79 17.51
C SER A 192 17.00 5.22 18.70
N VAL A 193 16.66 4.02 19.15
CA VAL A 193 17.34 3.33 20.26
C VAL A 193 18.39 2.34 19.74
N VAL A 194 18.05 1.56 18.72
CA VAL A 194 18.86 0.42 18.25
C VAL A 194 20.01 0.86 17.36
N ASN A 195 19.80 1.82 16.46
CA ASN A 195 20.85 2.28 15.54
C ASN A 195 22.07 2.86 16.25
N PRO A 196 21.93 3.78 17.25
CA PRO A 196 23.10 4.32 17.94
C PRO A 196 23.78 3.35 18.91
N THR A 197 23.11 2.27 19.33
CA THR A 197 23.63 1.35 20.35
C THR A 197 24.28 0.10 19.76
N ILE A 198 23.56 -0.61 18.88
CA ILE A 198 23.96 -1.94 18.37
C ILE A 198 23.92 -2.02 16.84
N GLY A 199 23.48 -0.95 16.15
CA GLY A 199 23.57 -0.81 14.70
C GLY A 199 22.39 -1.40 13.91
N TRP A 200 22.37 -1.09 12.61
CA TRP A 200 21.24 -1.39 11.72
C TRP A 200 20.96 -2.88 11.50
N ARG A 201 21.99 -3.74 11.56
CA ARG A 201 21.81 -5.19 11.39
C ARG A 201 20.89 -5.77 12.46
N TRP A 202 21.02 -5.29 13.71
CA TRP A 202 20.13 -5.69 14.80
C TRP A 202 18.74 -5.06 14.68
N LEU A 203 18.64 -3.83 14.16
CA LEU A 203 17.34 -3.22 13.87
C LEU A 203 16.51 -4.10 12.94
N ILE A 204 17.09 -4.63 11.85
CA ILE A 204 16.40 -5.53 10.91
C ILE A 204 15.92 -6.82 11.60
N ARG A 205 16.77 -7.41 12.46
CA ARG A 205 16.41 -8.61 13.23
C ARG A 205 15.22 -8.37 14.16
N ILE A 206 15.26 -7.27 14.91
CA ILE A 206 14.19 -6.89 15.83
C ILE A 206 12.91 -6.54 15.07
N ALA A 207 13.04 -5.83 13.93
CA ALA A 207 11.92 -5.47 13.08
C ALA A 207 11.19 -6.68 12.47
N SER A 208 11.90 -7.81 12.28
CA SER A 208 11.30 -9.06 11.80
C SER A 208 10.44 -9.79 12.86
N ILE A 209 10.65 -9.52 14.15
CA ILE A 209 9.99 -10.27 15.25
C ILE A 209 8.47 -10.15 15.21
N PRO A 210 7.84 -8.96 15.09
CA PRO A 210 6.38 -8.86 15.00
C PRO A 210 5.80 -9.67 13.83
N GLY A 211 6.48 -9.68 12.68
CA GLY A 211 6.08 -10.50 11.52
C GLY A 211 6.10 -11.99 11.84
N ILE A 212 7.16 -12.48 12.51
CA ILE A 212 7.30 -13.88 12.92
C ILE A 212 6.22 -14.28 13.94
N LEU A 213 5.93 -13.41 14.91
CA LEU A 213 4.88 -13.65 15.91
C LEU A 213 3.49 -13.77 15.24
N LEU A 214 3.21 -12.97 14.21
CA LEU A 214 1.94 -13.03 13.49
C LEU A 214 1.70 -14.35 12.76
N ILE A 215 2.76 -15.02 12.30
CA ILE A 215 2.68 -16.35 11.67
C ILE A 215 2.04 -17.36 12.62
N LEU A 216 2.33 -17.29 13.92
CA LEU A 216 1.73 -18.17 14.93
C LEU A 216 0.24 -17.87 15.13
N VAL A 217 -0.15 -16.60 15.01
CA VAL A 217 -1.52 -16.14 15.21
C VAL A 217 -2.41 -16.44 13.99
N PHE A 218 -1.84 -16.61 12.79
CA PHE A 218 -2.61 -16.93 11.58
C PHE A 218 -3.36 -18.25 11.64
N LYS A 219 -2.97 -19.19 12.52
CA LYS A 219 -3.71 -20.44 12.77
C LYS A 219 -5.16 -20.20 13.22
N PHE A 220 -5.46 -19.04 13.81
CA PHE A 220 -6.81 -18.72 14.29
C PHE A 220 -7.75 -18.25 13.18
N ILE A 221 -7.21 -17.83 12.03
CA ILE A 221 -7.99 -17.27 10.92
C ILE A 221 -8.41 -18.41 9.98
N PRO A 222 -9.71 -18.62 9.75
CA PRO A 222 -10.18 -19.59 8.76
C PRO A 222 -10.01 -19.03 7.34
N GLU A 223 -9.95 -19.93 6.36
CA GLU A 223 -10.01 -19.57 4.94
C GLU A 223 -11.37 -18.92 4.60
N SER A 224 -11.39 -18.04 3.60
CA SER A 224 -12.61 -17.31 3.20
C SER A 224 -13.75 -18.23 2.77
N ALA A 225 -14.94 -18.00 3.33
CA ALA A 225 -16.15 -18.72 2.92
C ALA A 225 -16.49 -18.48 1.44
N ARG A 226 -16.21 -17.28 0.92
CA ARG A 226 -16.39 -16.96 -0.51
C ARG A 226 -15.43 -17.76 -1.40
N TYR A 227 -14.17 -17.87 -0.99
CA TYR A 227 -13.19 -18.69 -1.70
C TYR A 227 -13.64 -20.17 -1.74
N ASN A 228 -14.02 -20.73 -0.59
CA ASN A 228 -14.46 -22.13 -0.50
C ASN A 228 -15.70 -22.40 -1.37
N MET A 229 -16.67 -21.49 -1.38
CA MET A 229 -17.81 -21.57 -2.30
C MET A 229 -17.38 -21.56 -3.75
N SER A 230 -16.49 -20.64 -4.15
CA SER A 230 -16.03 -20.49 -5.54
C SER A 230 -15.29 -21.71 -6.10
N ARG A 231 -14.74 -22.53 -5.19
CA ARG A 231 -14.08 -23.81 -5.47
C ARG A 231 -15.04 -25.00 -5.48
N GLY A 232 -16.33 -24.78 -5.23
CA GLY A 232 -17.36 -25.81 -5.10
C GLY A 232 -17.36 -26.53 -3.75
N ASN A 233 -16.56 -26.09 -2.77
CA ASN A 233 -16.48 -26.72 -1.45
C ASN A 233 -17.48 -26.08 -0.48
N THR A 234 -18.77 -26.39 -0.69
CA THR A 234 -19.89 -25.86 0.10
C THR A 234 -19.82 -26.26 1.58
N ALA A 235 -19.35 -27.48 1.87
CA ALA A 235 -19.21 -27.97 3.24
C ALA A 235 -18.19 -27.16 4.06
N ALA A 236 -17.02 -26.85 3.49
CA ALA A 236 -16.01 -26.04 4.16
C ALA A 236 -16.46 -24.58 4.35
N ALA A 237 -17.18 -24.01 3.37
CA ALA A 237 -17.75 -22.68 3.48
C ALA A 237 -18.79 -22.60 4.62
N LEU A 238 -19.68 -23.60 4.70
CA LEU A 238 -20.70 -23.68 5.75
C LEU A 238 -20.06 -23.88 7.13
N ALA A 239 -19.04 -24.73 7.25
CA ALA A 239 -18.28 -24.90 8.49
C ALA A 239 -17.61 -23.60 8.96
N THR A 240 -17.10 -22.81 8.01
CA THR A 240 -16.51 -21.49 8.30
C THR A 240 -17.57 -20.52 8.82
N LEU A 241 -18.72 -20.41 8.16
CA LEU A 241 -19.82 -19.56 8.61
C LEU A 241 -20.37 -19.98 9.97
N GLN A 242 -20.52 -21.28 10.22
CA GLN A 242 -20.91 -21.83 11.52
C GLN A 242 -19.91 -21.47 12.62
N LYS A 243 -18.60 -21.51 12.34
CA LYS A 243 -17.57 -21.10 13.29
C LYS A 243 -17.72 -19.62 13.66
N ILE A 244 -17.98 -18.76 12.68
CA ILE A 244 -18.19 -17.32 12.90
C ILE A 244 -19.47 -17.08 13.71
N ALA A 245 -20.57 -17.74 13.33
CA ALA A 245 -21.85 -17.67 14.02
C ALA A 245 -21.73 -18.09 15.50
N ARG A 246 -21.04 -19.21 15.78
CA ARG A 246 -20.73 -19.68 17.15
C ARG A 246 -19.91 -18.67 17.95
N MET A 247 -18.88 -18.06 17.35
CA MET A 247 -18.05 -17.06 18.02
C MET A 247 -18.79 -15.75 18.32
N ASN A 248 -19.75 -15.38 17.46
CA ASN A 248 -20.58 -14.20 17.66
C ASN A 248 -21.82 -14.50 18.53
N GLY A 249 -22.12 -15.76 18.82
CA GLY A 249 -23.29 -16.16 19.63
C GLY A 249 -24.62 -16.02 18.90
N VAL A 250 -24.61 -16.07 17.56
CA VAL A 250 -25.79 -15.86 16.70
C VAL A 250 -26.10 -17.17 15.94
N PRO A 251 -27.38 -17.54 15.75
CA PRO A 251 -27.74 -18.70 14.93
C PRO A 251 -27.43 -18.49 13.45
N MET A 252 -27.21 -19.58 12.71
CA MET A 252 -27.07 -19.54 11.25
C MET A 252 -28.42 -19.21 10.58
N PRO A 253 -28.42 -18.51 9.43
CA PRO A 253 -29.62 -18.31 8.64
C PRO A 253 -30.22 -19.62 8.15
N GLU A 254 -31.55 -19.67 8.05
CA GLU A 254 -32.28 -20.82 7.54
C GLU A 254 -32.12 -20.94 6.02
N GLY A 255 -31.70 -22.11 5.54
CA GLY A 255 -31.72 -22.43 4.12
C GLY A 255 -30.50 -23.20 3.63
N GLN A 256 -30.40 -23.40 2.31
CA GLN A 256 -29.22 -23.95 1.66
C GLN A 256 -28.31 -22.83 1.13
N LEU A 257 -27.02 -22.97 1.39
CA LEU A 257 -25.99 -22.05 0.92
C LEU A 257 -25.81 -22.22 -0.60
N GLN A 258 -26.09 -21.16 -1.36
CA GLN A 258 -25.95 -21.16 -2.82
C GLN A 258 -25.02 -20.04 -3.30
N GLU A 259 -24.23 -20.30 -4.35
CA GLU A 259 -23.47 -19.24 -4.99
C GLU A 259 -24.40 -18.31 -5.78
N PRO A 260 -24.21 -16.97 -5.69
CA PRO A 260 -24.84 -16.06 -6.62
C PRO A 260 -24.44 -16.38 -8.07
N ALA A 261 -25.30 -16.06 -9.02
CA ALA A 261 -24.97 -16.22 -10.44
C ALA A 261 -23.69 -15.44 -10.76
N LYS A 262 -22.70 -16.10 -11.39
CA LYS A 262 -21.43 -15.46 -11.77
C LYS A 262 -21.70 -14.34 -12.77
N GLU A 263 -21.69 -13.10 -12.31
CA GLU A 263 -21.60 -11.95 -13.21
C GLU A 263 -20.27 -12.02 -13.97
N ARG A 264 -20.31 -11.73 -15.27
CA ARG A 264 -19.09 -11.70 -16.09
C ARG A 264 -18.16 -10.60 -15.55
N ARG A 265 -16.99 -11.01 -15.04
CA ARG A 265 -15.92 -10.08 -14.69
C ARG A 265 -15.47 -9.29 -15.92
N GLY A 266 -15.21 -7.99 -15.73
CA GLY A 266 -14.68 -7.12 -16.76
C GLY A 266 -13.29 -7.57 -17.23
N ARG A 267 -13.00 -7.36 -18.52
CA ARG A 267 -11.71 -7.62 -19.14
C ARG A 267 -10.84 -6.37 -19.11
N PHE A 268 -9.51 -6.52 -19.23
CA PHE A 268 -8.60 -5.37 -19.36
C PHE A 268 -8.98 -4.40 -20.49
N LYS A 269 -9.53 -4.94 -21.59
CA LYS A 269 -10.04 -4.15 -22.72
C LYS A 269 -11.17 -3.19 -22.35
N ASP A 270 -11.91 -3.45 -21.27
CA ASP A 270 -13.04 -2.63 -20.84
C ASP A 270 -12.56 -1.32 -20.17
N LEU A 271 -11.36 -1.32 -19.56
CA LEU A 271 -10.75 -0.11 -19.00
C LEU A 271 -10.29 0.88 -20.08
N ILE A 272 -9.76 0.35 -21.18
CA ILE A 272 -9.29 1.15 -22.33
C ILE A 272 -10.40 1.50 -23.32
N HIS A 273 -11.64 1.10 -23.04
CA HIS A 273 -12.79 1.47 -23.86
C HIS A 273 -12.97 3.00 -23.86
N PRO A 274 -13.32 3.66 -24.98
CA PRO A 274 -13.41 5.12 -25.08
C PRO A 274 -14.24 5.80 -23.98
N LYS A 275 -15.24 5.09 -23.45
CA LYS A 275 -16.09 5.51 -22.33
C LYS A 275 -15.31 5.72 -21.01
N TYR A 276 -14.32 4.89 -20.73
CA TYR A 276 -13.55 4.91 -19.47
C TYR A 276 -12.10 5.36 -19.66
N LEU A 277 -11.57 5.34 -20.89
CA LEU A 277 -10.16 5.62 -21.19
C LEU A 277 -9.65 6.92 -20.56
N ARG A 278 -10.39 8.03 -20.72
CA ARG A 278 -9.99 9.33 -20.14
C ARG A 278 -9.92 9.26 -18.61
N THR A 279 -10.94 8.68 -17.99
CA THR A 279 -11.01 8.51 -16.53
C THR A 279 -9.88 7.60 -16.03
N THR A 280 -9.64 6.48 -16.72
CA THR A 280 -8.58 5.52 -16.36
C THR A 280 -7.20 6.13 -16.47
N LEU A 281 -6.88 6.85 -17.55
CA LEU A 281 -5.60 7.53 -17.72
C LEU A 281 -5.37 8.61 -16.65
N GLN A 282 -6.37 9.43 -16.35
CA GLN A 282 -6.27 10.44 -15.29
C GLN A 282 -6.08 9.81 -13.91
N ILE A 283 -6.82 8.74 -13.60
CA ILE A 283 -6.66 7.99 -12.35
C ILE A 283 -5.24 7.40 -12.26
N TRP A 284 -4.70 6.84 -13.33
CA TRP A 284 -3.33 6.31 -13.36
C TRP A 284 -2.28 7.38 -13.07
N ILE A 285 -2.40 8.57 -13.67
CA ILE A 285 -1.52 9.71 -13.39
C ILE A 285 -1.59 10.11 -11.92
N ILE A 286 -2.81 10.22 -11.38
CA ILE A 286 -3.04 10.61 -9.99
C ILE A 286 -2.45 9.57 -9.03
N TRP A 287 -2.67 8.27 -9.26
CA TRP A 287 -2.12 7.21 -8.41
C TRP A 287 -0.59 7.19 -8.42
N LEU A 288 0.00 7.37 -9.60
CA LEU A 288 1.46 7.47 -9.74
C LEU A 288 1.98 8.69 -8.97
N GLY A 289 1.38 9.87 -9.15
CA GLY A 289 1.83 11.10 -8.51
C GLY A 289 1.63 11.12 -7.00
N ILE A 290 0.53 10.55 -6.49
CA ILE A 290 0.30 10.40 -5.04
C ILE A 290 1.35 9.48 -4.42
N ALA A 291 1.63 8.34 -5.04
CA ALA A 291 2.66 7.42 -4.55
C ALA A 291 4.05 8.05 -4.60
N PHE A 292 4.36 8.72 -5.70
CA PHE A 292 5.60 9.47 -5.88
C PHE A 292 5.78 10.52 -4.78
N ALA A 293 4.75 11.34 -4.51
CA ALA A 293 4.77 12.32 -3.44
C ALA A 293 4.86 11.68 -2.05
N TYR A 294 4.14 10.57 -1.80
CA TYR A 294 4.10 9.93 -0.48
C TYR A 294 5.47 9.41 -0.10
N TYR A 295 6.00 8.45 -0.85
CA TYR A 295 7.31 7.88 -0.59
C TYR A 295 8.42 8.92 -0.77
N GLY A 296 8.21 9.89 -1.66
CA GLY A 296 9.08 11.05 -1.85
C GLY A 296 9.26 11.87 -0.58
N VAL A 297 8.17 12.25 0.11
CA VAL A 297 8.25 12.98 1.39
C VAL A 297 8.96 12.16 2.46
N ILE A 298 8.71 10.85 2.55
CA ILE A 298 9.35 10.00 3.56
C ILE A 298 10.87 9.98 3.37
N LEU A 299 11.32 9.69 2.15
CA LEU A 299 12.75 9.61 1.83
C LEU A 299 13.41 11.00 1.82
N ALA A 300 12.73 12.02 1.30
CA ALA A 300 13.24 13.39 1.32
C ALA A 300 13.36 13.91 2.76
N SER A 301 12.44 13.56 3.66
CA SER A 301 12.56 13.94 5.07
C SER A 301 13.78 13.31 5.74
N ALA A 302 14.09 12.05 5.41
CA ALA A 302 15.28 11.37 5.91
C ALA A 302 16.56 12.06 5.38
N GLU A 303 16.64 12.30 4.07
CA GLU A 303 17.82 12.94 3.45
C GLU A 303 17.99 14.42 3.86
N LEU A 304 16.89 15.15 4.06
CA LEU A 304 16.92 16.54 4.52
C LEU A 304 17.48 16.65 5.94
N LEU A 305 17.12 15.69 6.81
CA LEU A 305 17.60 15.60 8.18
C LEU A 305 19.03 15.04 8.26
N GLU A 306 19.46 14.21 7.31
CA GLU A 306 20.81 13.67 7.26
C GLU A 306 21.83 14.74 6.90
N ARG A 307 21.49 15.58 5.91
CA ARG A 307 22.42 16.55 5.30
C ARG A 307 22.45 17.91 6.00
N ASP A 308 21.73 18.07 7.12
CA ASP A 308 21.55 19.35 7.82
C ASP A 308 21.26 20.52 6.87
N LEU A 309 20.52 20.24 5.78
CA LEU A 309 20.05 21.24 4.81
C LEU A 309 19.02 22.21 5.43
N VAL A 310 18.84 22.14 6.75
CA VAL A 310 18.18 23.14 7.59
C VAL A 310 19.00 24.42 7.48
N CYS A 311 18.51 25.28 6.61
CA CYS A 311 18.98 26.61 6.37
C CYS A 311 19.12 27.36 7.72
N GLY A 312 20.36 27.53 8.19
CA GLY A 312 20.69 28.01 9.54
C GLY A 312 21.83 27.26 10.25
N SER A 313 22.17 26.03 9.81
CA SER A 313 23.37 25.31 10.24
C SER A 313 24.55 25.56 9.31
N ALA A 314 24.83 26.84 9.00
CA ALA A 314 26.20 27.16 8.66
C ALA A 314 26.99 27.00 9.95
N ALA A 315 27.67 25.86 10.13
CA ALA A 315 28.81 25.86 11.02
C ALA A 315 29.68 27.07 10.62
N PRO A 316 30.18 27.88 11.56
CA PRO A 316 31.19 28.87 11.19
C PRO A 316 32.29 28.10 10.45
N PRO A 317 32.88 28.66 9.37
CA PRO A 317 34.04 28.04 8.77
C PRO A 317 35.04 27.83 9.91
N LEU A 318 35.30 26.57 10.26
CA LEU A 318 36.39 26.26 11.16
C LEU A 318 37.61 26.88 10.50
N GLN A 319 38.18 27.86 11.19
CA GLN A 319 39.43 28.46 10.81
C GLN A 319 40.41 27.34 10.58
N ASP A 320 40.87 27.28 9.33
CA ASP A 320 42.04 26.55 8.91
C ASP A 320 43.20 26.99 9.80
N SER A 321 43.55 26.16 10.78
CA SER A 321 44.78 26.28 11.54
C SER A 321 45.51 24.95 11.51
N GLY A 322 46.14 24.71 10.36
CA GLY A 322 47.40 23.99 10.18
C GLY A 322 47.46 22.59 10.76
N ASP A 323 47.24 21.59 9.90
CA ASP A 323 48.30 20.59 9.67
C ASP A 323 48.14 20.00 8.26
N ASP A 324 49.16 20.19 7.43
CA ASP A 324 49.27 19.64 6.08
C ASP A 324 49.30 18.11 6.16
N SER A 325 48.16 17.45 5.91
CA SER A 325 48.14 16.05 5.53
C SER A 325 46.94 15.76 4.62
N GLU A 326 47.23 15.69 3.33
CA GLU A 326 46.45 15.05 2.26
C GLU A 326 44.93 14.92 2.52
N GLU A 327 44.17 15.96 2.18
CA GLU A 327 42.72 15.83 1.94
C GLU A 327 42.48 14.90 0.74
N SER A 328 42.44 13.60 1.03
CA SER A 328 41.75 12.64 0.18
C SER A 328 40.29 13.07 0.12
N HIS A 329 39.87 13.71 -1.00
CA HIS A 329 38.47 13.89 -1.37
C HIS A 329 37.72 12.56 -1.26
N SER A 330 37.14 12.25 -0.09
CA SER A 330 36.25 11.10 0.06
C SER A 330 34.90 11.49 -0.58
N PRO A 331 34.46 10.82 -1.65
CA PRO A 331 33.24 11.20 -2.40
C PRO A 331 31.92 10.91 -1.65
N CYS A 332 31.97 10.58 -0.36
CA CYS A 332 30.84 10.08 0.42
C CYS A 332 30.58 10.95 1.65
N HIS A 333 29.45 11.66 1.66
CA HIS A 333 28.95 12.39 2.81
C HIS A 333 28.34 11.38 3.81
N CYS A 334 29.03 11.10 4.91
CA CYS A 334 28.57 10.15 5.92
C CYS A 334 28.20 10.90 7.21
N HIS A 335 26.90 11.03 7.48
CA HIS A 335 26.39 11.63 8.70
C HIS A 335 25.30 10.75 9.32
N PHE A 336 25.41 10.49 10.62
CA PHE A 336 24.45 9.66 11.35
C PHE A 336 23.27 10.50 11.86
N PHE A 337 22.08 9.90 11.93
CA PHE A 337 20.94 10.59 12.52
C PHE A 337 21.15 10.88 14.01
N GLY A 338 21.14 12.16 14.37
CA GLY A 338 21.06 12.60 15.75
C GLY A 338 19.66 12.37 16.36
N PRO A 339 19.51 12.45 17.70
CA PRO A 339 18.23 12.27 18.38
C PRO A 339 17.11 13.22 17.88
N ALA A 340 17.47 14.46 17.51
CA ALA A 340 16.54 15.46 16.99
C ALA A 340 15.94 15.07 15.62
N ALA A 341 16.70 14.34 14.78
CA ALA A 341 16.20 13.84 13.50
C ALA A 341 15.11 12.78 13.71
N TYR A 342 15.34 11.82 14.61
CA TYR A 342 14.32 10.82 14.97
C TYR A 342 13.07 11.47 15.58
N GLN A 343 13.24 12.48 16.45
CA GLN A 343 12.10 13.23 16.99
C GLN A 343 11.29 13.90 15.88
N THR A 344 11.95 14.52 14.90
CA THR A 344 11.29 15.15 13.75
C THR A 344 10.55 14.13 12.88
N MET A 345 11.16 12.97 12.63
CA MET A 345 10.52 11.86 11.91
C MET A 345 9.28 11.34 12.65
N ILE A 346 9.35 11.17 13.99
CA ILE A 346 8.22 10.73 14.80
C ILE A 346 7.09 11.76 14.74
N ILE A 347 7.38 13.03 15.03
CA ILE A 347 6.37 14.11 15.04
C ILE A 347 5.70 14.21 13.67
N SER A 348 6.49 14.30 12.59
CA SER A 348 5.93 14.41 11.24
C SER A 348 5.05 13.22 10.88
N THR A 349 5.45 11.99 11.27
CA THR A 349 4.70 10.77 10.95
C THR A 349 3.32 10.74 11.62
N VAL A 350 3.16 11.33 12.82
CA VAL A 350 1.84 11.49 13.47
C VAL A 350 0.86 12.30 12.59
N GLY A 351 1.39 13.18 11.72
CA GLY A 351 0.59 13.93 10.75
C GLY A 351 -0.28 13.06 9.84
N GLU A 352 0.13 11.83 9.53
CA GLU A 352 -0.64 10.93 8.64
C GLU A 352 -2.07 10.63 9.12
N ILE A 353 -2.33 10.75 10.43
CA ILE A 353 -3.67 10.53 11.00
C ILE A 353 -4.33 11.82 11.46
N ALA A 354 -3.56 12.83 11.85
CA ALA A 354 -4.08 14.06 12.44
C ALA A 354 -5.15 14.75 11.56
N LEU A 355 -4.96 14.73 10.23
CA LEU A 355 -5.89 15.36 9.28
C LEU A 355 -6.92 14.40 8.65
N ASN A 356 -6.95 13.12 9.04
CA ASN A 356 -7.90 12.16 8.45
C ASN A 356 -9.38 12.52 8.73
N PRO A 357 -9.80 12.92 9.95
CA PRO A 357 -11.18 13.35 10.19
C PRO A 357 -11.57 14.57 9.35
N VAL A 358 -10.66 15.54 9.20
CA VAL A 358 -10.85 16.72 8.37
C VAL A 358 -10.97 16.34 6.89
N ASN A 359 -10.16 15.38 6.43
CA ASN A 359 -10.26 14.85 5.07
C ASN A 359 -11.62 14.18 4.82
N ILE A 360 -12.10 13.34 5.75
CA ILE A 360 -13.42 12.71 5.63
C ILE A 360 -14.53 13.76 5.54
N LEU A 361 -14.47 14.80 6.38
CA LEU A 361 -15.42 15.91 6.32
C LEU A 361 -15.35 16.65 4.97
N SER A 362 -14.13 16.92 4.48
CA SER A 362 -13.89 17.55 3.18
C SER A 362 -14.48 16.76 2.02
N ILE A 363 -14.28 15.44 1.99
CA ILE A 363 -14.84 14.53 0.95
C ILE A 363 -16.38 14.53 0.97
N ASN A 364 -16.98 14.61 2.16
CA ASN A 364 -18.44 14.64 2.32
C ASN A 364 -19.04 15.99 1.90
N LEU A 365 -18.40 17.11 2.26
CA LEU A 365 -18.89 18.46 1.96
C LEU A 365 -18.58 18.89 0.53
N LEU A 366 -17.34 18.79 0.09
CA LEU A 366 -16.86 19.32 -1.19
C LEU A 366 -16.95 18.32 -2.35
N GLY A 367 -17.13 17.02 -2.05
CA GLY A 367 -17.04 15.97 -3.04
C GLY A 367 -15.61 15.47 -3.24
N ARG A 368 -15.46 14.35 -3.95
CA ARG A 368 -14.17 13.63 -4.02
C ARG A 368 -13.20 14.35 -4.95
N ARG A 369 -13.70 14.83 -6.09
CA ARG A 369 -12.89 15.50 -7.13
C ARG A 369 -12.26 16.79 -6.62
N LEU A 370 -13.09 17.65 -6.01
CA LEU A 370 -12.65 18.95 -5.51
C LEU A 370 -11.75 18.78 -4.28
N SER A 371 -12.10 17.88 -3.36
CA SER A 371 -11.25 17.57 -2.20
C SER A 371 -9.86 17.09 -2.62
N LEU A 372 -9.78 16.19 -3.61
CA LEU A 372 -8.52 15.70 -4.16
C LEU A 372 -7.71 16.80 -4.84
N CYS A 373 -8.34 17.70 -5.61
CA CYS A 373 -7.65 18.86 -6.18
C CYS A 373 -7.03 19.76 -5.10
N ILE A 374 -7.82 20.13 -4.09
CA ILE A 374 -7.40 21.06 -3.04
C ILE A 374 -6.22 20.44 -2.27
N THR A 375 -6.36 19.19 -1.84
CA THR A 375 -5.33 18.49 -1.08
C THR A 375 -4.03 18.31 -1.88
N MET A 376 -4.12 18.03 -3.19
CA MET A 376 -2.92 17.96 -4.06
C MET A 376 -2.28 19.32 -4.31
N GLY A 377 -3.09 20.38 -4.50
CA GLY A 377 -2.60 21.76 -4.64
C GLY A 377 -1.92 22.25 -3.37
N CYS A 378 -2.48 21.96 -2.20
CA CYS A 378 -1.84 22.22 -0.91
C CYS A 378 -0.54 21.43 -0.78
N THR A 379 -0.50 20.16 -1.19
CA THR A 379 0.72 19.34 -1.17
C THR A 379 1.83 20.00 -2.00
N ALA A 380 1.49 20.47 -3.21
CA ALA A 380 2.42 21.19 -4.08
C ALA A 380 2.97 22.48 -3.45
N LEU A 381 2.09 23.25 -2.78
CA LEU A 381 2.48 24.46 -2.06
C LEU A 381 3.45 24.15 -0.92
N PHE A 382 3.16 23.14 -0.09
CA PHE A 382 4.04 22.79 1.02
C PHE A 382 5.40 22.25 0.57
N PHE A 383 5.49 21.55 -0.56
CA PHE A 383 6.78 21.21 -1.17
C PHE A 383 7.58 22.45 -1.57
N LEU A 384 6.91 23.49 -2.08
CA LEU A 384 7.58 24.77 -2.37
C LEU A 384 7.99 25.50 -1.09
N LEU A 385 7.16 25.47 -0.04
CA LEU A 385 7.48 26.08 1.26
C LEU A 385 8.72 25.46 1.92
N LEU A 386 9.03 24.19 1.65
CA LEU A 386 10.29 23.58 2.09
C LEU A 386 11.55 24.24 1.50
N ASN A 387 11.43 25.01 0.40
CA ASN A 387 12.55 25.81 -0.11
C ASN A 387 12.83 27.06 0.74
N ILE A 388 11.87 27.49 1.56
CA ILE A 388 12.02 28.67 2.39
C ILE A 388 12.81 28.30 3.64
N CYS A 389 13.89 29.04 3.87
CA CYS A 389 14.69 28.99 5.09
C CYS A 389 13.81 29.27 6.32
N THR A 390 13.65 28.30 7.22
CA THR A 390 12.79 28.43 8.41
C THR A 390 13.46 27.81 9.63
N SER A 391 12.95 28.13 10.82
CA SER A 391 13.37 27.51 12.08
C SER A 391 13.14 25.99 12.07
N SER A 392 13.87 25.26 12.93
CA SER A 392 13.69 23.81 13.12
C SER A 392 12.22 23.43 13.39
N ALA A 393 11.51 24.22 14.20
CA ALA A 393 10.08 24.03 14.46
C ALA A 393 9.21 24.26 13.21
N GLY A 394 9.54 25.25 12.38
CA GLY A 394 8.87 25.50 11.10
C GLY A 394 9.03 24.33 10.13
N MET A 395 10.24 23.76 10.05
CA MET A 395 10.53 22.59 9.21
C MET A 395 9.71 21.37 9.64
N VAL A 396 9.67 21.09 10.95
CA VAL A 396 8.85 20.00 11.51
C VAL A 396 7.38 20.22 11.17
N GLY A 397 6.88 21.46 11.28
CA GLY A 397 5.51 21.83 10.91
C GLY A 397 5.19 21.60 9.43
N PHE A 398 6.10 21.96 8.53
CA PHE A 398 5.94 21.72 7.09
C PHE A 398 5.95 20.24 6.74
N LEU A 399 6.88 19.45 7.31
CA LEU A 399 6.93 18.01 7.10
C LEU A 399 5.69 17.30 7.68
N PHE A 400 5.23 17.72 8.86
CA PHE A 400 4.00 17.23 9.46
C PHE A 400 2.80 17.45 8.53
N MET A 401 2.65 18.67 8.01
CA MET A 401 1.55 19.00 7.11
C MET A 401 1.65 18.26 5.78
N LEU A 402 2.86 18.12 5.21
CA LEU A 402 3.08 17.34 3.99
C LEU A 402 2.64 15.89 4.17
N ARG A 403 3.10 15.21 5.23
CA ARG A 403 2.71 13.82 5.50
C ARG A 403 1.21 13.67 5.67
N ALA A 404 0.59 14.64 6.34
CA ALA A 404 -0.84 14.65 6.54
C ALA A 404 -1.63 14.82 5.23
N LEU A 405 -1.22 15.76 4.38
CA LEU A 405 -1.84 16.00 3.08
C LEU A 405 -1.69 14.80 2.14
N VAL A 406 -0.51 14.18 2.09
CA VAL A 406 -0.31 13.02 1.22
C VAL A 406 -1.05 11.78 1.72
N SER A 407 -1.17 11.58 3.03
CA SER A 407 -2.06 10.54 3.60
C SER A 407 -3.52 10.78 3.21
N ALA A 408 -3.98 12.04 3.31
CA ALA A 408 -5.33 12.43 2.87
C ALA A 408 -5.57 12.14 1.39
N ASN A 409 -4.60 12.47 0.52
CA ASN A 409 -4.62 12.18 -0.91
C ASN A 409 -4.82 10.68 -1.19
N PHE A 410 -4.05 9.81 -0.52
CA PHE A 410 -4.20 8.36 -0.64
C PHE A 410 -5.60 7.92 -0.25
N ASN A 411 -6.09 8.33 0.91
CA ASN A 411 -7.44 7.96 1.37
C ASN A 411 -8.53 8.36 0.37
N THR A 412 -8.44 9.57 -0.21
CA THR A 412 -9.42 10.07 -1.17
C THR A 412 -9.38 9.31 -2.50
N ILE A 413 -8.20 9.01 -3.04
CA ILE A 413 -8.08 8.30 -4.33
C ILE A 413 -8.52 6.83 -4.24
N TYR A 414 -8.27 6.16 -3.10
CA TYR A 414 -8.78 4.80 -2.85
C TYR A 414 -10.31 4.77 -2.91
N ILE A 415 -10.98 5.74 -2.27
CA ILE A 415 -12.45 5.86 -2.28
C ILE A 415 -12.94 6.17 -3.69
N TYR A 416 -12.37 7.19 -4.34
CA TYR A 416 -12.79 7.60 -5.68
C TYR A 416 -12.67 6.48 -6.71
N THR A 417 -11.55 5.75 -6.70
CA THR A 417 -11.31 4.64 -7.65
C THR A 417 -12.28 3.47 -7.41
N ALA A 418 -12.68 3.22 -6.15
CA ALA A 418 -13.70 2.23 -5.84
C ALA A 418 -15.11 2.67 -6.29
N GLU A 419 -15.42 3.96 -6.22
CA GLU A 419 -16.74 4.50 -6.57
C GLU A 419 -16.94 4.71 -8.09
N VAL A 420 -15.88 5.01 -8.84
CA VAL A 420 -15.97 5.39 -10.27
C VAL A 420 -16.17 4.21 -11.22
N TYR A 421 -15.67 3.02 -10.86
CA TYR A 421 -15.79 1.82 -11.68
C TYR A 421 -16.98 0.96 -11.24
N PRO A 422 -17.74 0.39 -12.19
CA PRO A 422 -18.82 -0.53 -11.87
C PRO A 422 -18.28 -1.82 -11.24
N THR A 423 -19.11 -2.50 -10.46
CA THR A 423 -18.77 -3.73 -9.69
C THR A 423 -17.96 -4.74 -10.49
N THR A 424 -18.31 -4.98 -11.76
CA THR A 424 -17.69 -5.98 -12.64
C THR A 424 -16.23 -5.69 -13.00
N MET A 425 -15.83 -4.41 -13.03
CA MET A 425 -14.49 -3.96 -13.41
C MET A 425 -13.74 -3.19 -12.30
N ARG A 426 -14.37 -2.97 -11.15
CA ARG A 426 -13.79 -2.24 -10.00
C ARG A 426 -12.47 -2.84 -9.52
N ALA A 427 -12.41 -4.16 -9.34
CA ALA A 427 -11.20 -4.85 -8.89
C ALA A 427 -10.03 -4.66 -9.88
N LEU A 428 -10.34 -4.69 -11.18
CA LEU A 428 -9.37 -4.49 -12.25
C LEU A 428 -8.88 -3.02 -12.30
N GLY A 429 -9.79 -2.05 -12.15
CA GLY A 429 -9.46 -0.63 -12.06
C GLY A 429 -8.57 -0.28 -10.86
N MET A 430 -8.85 -0.88 -9.69
CA MET A 430 -8.01 -0.75 -8.50
C MET A 430 -6.64 -1.43 -8.68
N GLY A 431 -6.60 -2.65 -9.25
CA GLY A 431 -5.34 -3.39 -9.44
C GLY A 431 -4.38 -2.74 -10.43
N THR A 432 -4.90 -2.23 -11.56
CA THR A 432 -4.08 -1.53 -12.56
C THR A 432 -3.53 -0.21 -12.01
N SER A 433 -4.38 0.58 -11.38
CA SER A 433 -3.97 1.80 -10.66
C SER A 433 -2.94 1.52 -9.57
N GLY A 434 -3.12 0.43 -8.82
CA GLY A 434 -2.17 -0.04 -7.81
C GLY A 434 -0.80 -0.40 -8.37
N SER A 435 -0.73 -0.88 -9.63
CA SER A 435 0.55 -1.15 -10.30
C SER A 435 1.26 0.16 -10.68
N LEU A 436 0.53 1.15 -11.18
CA LEU A 436 1.08 2.48 -11.51
C LEU A 436 1.53 3.25 -10.26
N CYS A 437 0.84 3.06 -9.13
CA CYS A 437 1.28 3.51 -7.80
C CYS A 437 2.69 2.99 -7.46
N ARG A 438 3.01 1.72 -7.79
CA ARG A 438 4.35 1.17 -7.54
C ARG A 438 5.42 1.79 -8.43
N VAL A 439 5.08 2.16 -9.67
CA VAL A 439 6.01 2.90 -10.54
C VAL A 439 6.36 4.26 -9.93
N GLY A 440 5.37 4.99 -9.41
CA GLY A 440 5.62 6.25 -8.68
C GLY A 440 6.54 6.05 -7.46
N ALA A 441 6.31 4.99 -6.69
CA ALA A 441 7.15 4.61 -5.55
C ALA A 441 8.58 4.21 -5.95
N MET A 442 8.78 3.64 -7.13
CA MET A 442 10.10 3.28 -7.68
C MET A 442 10.91 4.49 -8.12
N VAL A 443 10.25 5.54 -8.60
CA VAL A 443 10.91 6.77 -9.11
C VAL A 443 11.23 7.73 -7.96
N ALA A 444 10.42 7.77 -6.90
CA ALA A 444 10.59 8.67 -5.77
C ALA A 444 12.01 8.64 -5.13
N PRO A 445 12.65 7.49 -4.87
CA PRO A 445 13.99 7.43 -4.28
C PRO A 445 15.05 8.13 -5.13
N PHE A 446 14.99 8.01 -6.46
CA PHE A 446 15.93 8.70 -7.34
C PHE A 446 15.80 10.21 -7.23
N ILE A 447 14.58 10.73 -7.05
CA ILE A 447 14.39 12.17 -6.88
C ILE A 447 14.81 12.61 -5.47
N SER A 448 14.38 11.89 -4.43
CA SER A 448 14.70 12.25 -3.04
C SER A 448 16.17 12.09 -2.68
N GLN A 449 16.88 11.12 -3.25
CA GLN A 449 18.25 10.79 -2.85
C GLN A 449 19.30 11.25 -3.86
N VAL A 450 19.01 11.17 -5.17
CA VAL A 450 19.97 11.55 -6.23
C VAL A 450 19.73 12.98 -6.73
N LEU A 451 18.50 13.33 -7.10
CA LEU A 451 18.27 14.69 -7.61
C LEU A 451 18.42 15.73 -6.49
N MET A 452 18.00 15.39 -5.27
CA MET A 452 18.15 16.30 -4.13
C MET A 452 19.62 16.56 -3.76
N SER A 453 20.52 15.63 -4.09
CA SER A 453 21.95 15.82 -3.89
C SER A 453 22.58 16.72 -4.93
N ALA A 454 22.12 16.67 -6.18
CA ALA A 454 22.56 17.55 -7.24
C ALA A 454 21.93 18.96 -7.16
N SER A 455 20.64 19.03 -6.88
CA SER A 455 19.90 20.29 -6.73
C SER A 455 18.68 20.10 -5.83
N PHE A 456 18.81 20.59 -4.59
CA PHE A 456 17.72 20.59 -3.61
C PHE A 456 16.45 21.27 -4.15
N ILE A 457 16.61 22.48 -4.69
CA ILE A 457 15.50 23.27 -5.25
C ILE A 457 14.88 22.54 -6.45
N GLY A 458 15.72 21.95 -7.32
CA GLY A 458 15.26 21.17 -8.47
C GLY A 458 14.38 19.99 -8.06
N ALA A 459 14.77 19.25 -7.02
CA ALA A 459 14.01 18.10 -6.52
C ALA A 459 12.64 18.51 -5.94
N LEU A 460 12.60 19.54 -5.09
CA LEU A 460 11.34 20.01 -4.48
C LEU A 460 10.39 20.63 -5.51
N CYS A 461 10.92 21.40 -6.47
CA CYS A 461 10.14 21.92 -7.59
C CYS A 461 9.57 20.79 -8.46
N LEU A 462 10.33 19.71 -8.67
CA LEU A 462 9.82 18.54 -9.39
C LEU A 462 8.66 17.89 -8.63
N PHE A 463 8.80 17.63 -7.33
CA PHE A 463 7.69 17.11 -6.50
C PHE A 463 6.45 18.00 -6.59
N SER A 464 6.64 19.32 -6.45
CA SER A 464 5.55 20.29 -6.58
C SER A 464 4.87 20.24 -7.95
N SER A 465 5.65 20.21 -9.04
CA SER A 465 5.13 20.16 -10.41
C SER A 465 4.29 18.91 -10.67
N VAL A 466 4.72 17.75 -10.18
CA VAL A 466 3.96 16.49 -10.30
C VAL A 466 2.65 16.58 -9.53
N CYS A 467 2.67 17.16 -8.32
CA CYS A 467 1.45 17.40 -7.54
C CYS A 467 0.49 18.37 -8.26
N ILE A 468 0.99 19.41 -8.93
CA ILE A 468 0.15 20.33 -9.74
C ILE A 468 -0.48 19.60 -10.92
N VAL A 469 0.29 18.77 -11.65
CA VAL A 469 -0.25 17.95 -12.74
C VAL A 469 -1.34 17.01 -12.23
N CYS A 470 -1.17 16.44 -11.04
CA CYS A 470 -2.19 15.62 -10.39
C CYS A 470 -3.42 16.44 -9.97
N ALA A 471 -3.24 17.67 -9.48
CA ALA A 471 -4.34 18.58 -9.15
C ALA A 471 -5.17 18.94 -10.40
N ILE A 472 -4.50 19.28 -11.51
CA ILE A 472 -5.16 19.56 -12.80
C ILE A 472 -5.86 18.29 -13.31
N SER A 473 -5.23 17.13 -13.20
CA SER A 473 -5.82 15.84 -13.57
C SER A 473 -7.07 15.55 -12.74
N ALA A 474 -7.03 15.83 -11.43
CA ALA A 474 -8.18 15.69 -10.55
C ALA A 474 -9.32 16.64 -10.95
N VAL A 475 -9.03 17.92 -11.20
CA VAL A 475 -10.05 18.88 -11.68
C VAL A 475 -10.59 18.48 -13.04
N THR A 476 -9.85 17.80 -13.90
CA THR A 476 -10.35 17.42 -15.23
C THR A 476 -11.03 16.06 -15.27
N LEU A 477 -11.22 15.40 -14.12
CA LEU A 477 -11.96 14.14 -14.02
C LEU A 477 -13.42 14.32 -14.46
N PRO A 478 -13.94 13.48 -15.37
CA PRO A 478 -15.27 13.66 -15.96
C PRO A 478 -16.41 13.34 -15.01
N ILE A 479 -16.16 12.55 -13.95
CA ILE A 479 -17.20 12.00 -13.07
C ILE A 479 -16.97 12.47 -11.64
N GLU A 480 -17.96 13.12 -11.03
CA GLU A 480 -18.04 13.29 -9.58
C GLU A 480 -18.84 12.12 -8.99
N THR A 481 -18.30 11.50 -7.93
CA THR A 481 -18.88 10.30 -7.31
C THR A 481 -19.75 10.62 -6.10
N LYS A 482 -19.68 11.85 -5.57
CA LYS A 482 -20.53 12.30 -4.45
C LYS A 482 -22.02 12.04 -4.73
N GLY A 483 -22.66 11.27 -3.84
CA GLY A 483 -24.10 11.01 -3.87
C GLY A 483 -24.58 10.05 -4.96
N ARG A 484 -23.69 9.41 -5.72
CA ARG A 484 -24.06 8.37 -6.70
C ARG A 484 -24.13 7.01 -6.02
N ALA A 485 -25.16 6.22 -6.35
CA ALA A 485 -25.20 4.82 -5.97
C ALA A 485 -24.03 4.07 -6.64
N LEU A 486 -23.41 3.14 -5.92
CA LEU A 486 -22.40 2.24 -6.47
C LEU A 486 -23.05 1.41 -7.59
N GLN A 487 -22.64 1.67 -8.84
CA GLN A 487 -23.10 0.94 -10.02
C GLN A 487 -22.41 -0.42 -10.16
#